data_AF-A0A962TJ60-F1
#
_entry.id   AF-A0A962TJ60-F1
#
_cell.length_a   1.000
_cell.length_b   1.000
_cell.length_c   1.000
_cell.angle_alpha   90.00
_cell.angle_beta   90.00
_cell.angle_gamma   90.00
#
_symmetry.space_group_name_H-M   'P 1'
#
loop_
_entity.id
_entity.type
_entity.pdbx_description
1 polymer ?
#
loop_
_entity_poly.entity_id
_entity_poly.type
_entity_poly.pdbx_seq_one_letter_code
_entity_poly.pdbx_strand_id
1 'polypeptide(L)' 'MPELKMILEAVLLAAGEPLSLERLLGVFPESERPERDAVRKALLELMRDYAERGMELVEVASGFRLQVPRIYSPWVS' A
#
# COMPACT_ATOMS: atom_id res chain seq x y z
N MET A 1 -2.24 14.65 1.94
CA MET A 1 -1.86 14.89 0.53
C MET A 1 -2.45 13.76 -0.30
N PRO A 2 -3.42 14.02 -1.18
CA PRO A 2 -4.01 12.98 -2.02
C PRO A 2 -2.97 12.30 -2.91
N GLU A 3 -1.97 13.03 -3.40
CA GLU A 3 -0.93 12.52 -4.30
C GLU A 3 -0.09 11.39 -3.68
N LEU A 4 0.45 11.57 -2.48
CA LEU A 4 1.27 10.54 -1.83
C LEU A 4 0.51 9.22 -1.69
N LYS A 5 -0.74 9.29 -1.23
CA LYS A 5 -1.59 8.13 -1.02
C LYS A 5 -1.88 7.40 -2.33
N MET A 6 -2.23 8.14 -3.39
CA MET A 6 -2.48 7.58 -4.73
C MET A 6 -1.22 6.96 -5.35
N ILE A 7 -0.05 7.58 -5.15
CA ILE A 7 1.23 7.03 -5.63
C ILE A 7 1.52 5.69 -4.94
N LEU A 8 1.41 5.64 -3.61
CA LEU A 8 1.65 4.41 -2.85
C LEU A 8 0.68 3.29 -3.26
N GLU A 9 -0.60 3.62 -3.44
CA GLU A 9 -1.61 2.70 -3.95
C GLU A 9 -1.24 2.14 -5.33
N ALA A 10 -0.90 3.01 -6.29
CA ALA A 10 -0.52 2.59 -7.64
C ALA A 10 0.73 1.70 -7.64
N VAL A 11 1.72 2.03 -6.80
CA VAL A 11 2.96 1.25 -6.66
C VAL A 11 2.67 -0.14 -6.06
N LEU A 12 1.89 -0.21 -4.98
CA LEU A 12 1.51 -1.47 -4.34
C LEU A 12 0.66 -2.34 -5.27
N LEU A 13 -0.23 -1.73 -6.05
CA LEU A 13 -1.06 -2.42 -7.03
C LEU A 13 -0.21 -3.02 -8.15
N ALA A 14 0.74 -2.24 -8.69
CA ALA A 14 1.62 -2.66 -9.77
C ALA A 14 2.63 -3.74 -9.33
N ALA A 15 3.09 -3.70 -8.08
CA ALA A 15 4.08 -4.65 -7.58
C ALA A 15 3.54 -6.08 -7.47
N GLY A 16 2.27 -6.27 -7.07
CA GLY A 16 1.69 -7.60 -6.85
C GLY A 16 2.36 -8.42 -5.74
N GLU A 17 3.31 -7.83 -5.00
CA GLU A 17 4.07 -8.46 -3.93
C GLU A 17 4.24 -7.49 -2.73
N PRO A 18 4.58 -8.00 -1.52
CA PRO A 18 4.88 -7.14 -0.39
C PRO A 18 6.06 -6.20 -0.65
N LEU A 19 5.87 -4.92 -0.36
CA LEU A 19 6.91 -3.90 -0.42
C LEU A 19 7.26 -3.39 0.97
N SER A 20 8.55 -3.42 1.31
CA SER A 20 9.05 -2.80 2.55
C SER A 20 8.91 -1.28 2.51
N LEU A 21 8.96 -0.65 3.68
CA LEU A 21 8.93 0.80 3.78
C LEU A 21 10.12 1.45 3.04
N GLU A 22 11.31 0.83 3.07
CA GLU A 22 12.45 1.31 2.29
C GLU A 22 12.18 1.27 0.78
N ARG A 23 11.58 0.19 0.28
CA ARG A 23 11.24 0.05 -1.15
C ARG A 23 10.19 1.09 -1.56
N LEU A 24 9.17 1.32 -0.74
CA LEU A 24 8.16 2.35 -0.97
C LEU A 24 8.76 3.76 -1.00
N LEU A 25 9.74 4.06 -0.15
CA LEU A 25 10.46 5.34 -0.18
C LEU A 25 11.40 5.46 -1.39
N GLY A 26 11.93 4.32 -1.84
CA GLY A 26 12.87 4.24 -2.96
C GLY A 26 12.26 4.51 -4.33
N VAL A 27 10.93 4.49 -4.47
CA VAL A 27 10.27 4.85 -5.74
C VAL A 27 10.26 6.35 -6.00
N PHE A 28 10.48 7.16 -4.96
CA PHE A 28 10.50 8.61 -5.06
C PHE A 28 11.92 9.11 -5.41
N PRO A 29 12.04 10.11 -6.31
CA PRO A 29 13.27 10.87 -6.47
C PRO A 29 13.72 11.47 -5.14
N GLU A 30 15.03 11.67 -4.95
CA GLU A 30 15.56 12.19 -3.66
C GLU A 30 14.97 13.54 -3.26
N SER A 31 14.72 14.42 -4.22
CA SER A 31 14.12 15.75 -4.01
C SER A 31 12.65 15.72 -3.58
N GLU A 32 11.96 14.62 -3.85
CA GLU A 32 10.52 14.44 -3.61
C GLU A 32 10.23 13.32 -2.61
N ARG A 33 11.28 12.75 -2.00
CA ARG A 33 11.14 11.62 -1.09
C ARG A 33 10.40 12.08 0.16
N PRO A 34 9.22 11.50 0.46
CA PRO A 34 8.46 11.86 1.64
C PRO A 34 9.15 11.35 2.91
N GLU A 35 8.80 11.95 4.05
CA GLU A 35 9.23 11.44 5.35
C GLU A 35 8.63 10.06 5.64
N ARG A 36 9.38 9.23 6.39
CA ARG A 36 8.93 7.87 6.77
C ARG A 36 7.57 7.89 7.47
N ASP A 37 7.33 8.86 8.34
CA ASP A 37 6.08 8.99 9.09
C ASP A 37 4.90 9.35 8.17
N ALA A 38 5.12 10.23 7.19
CA ALA A 38 4.13 10.58 6.19
C ALA A 38 3.70 9.36 5.35
N VAL A 39 4.65 8.50 4.96
CA VAL A 39 4.34 7.24 4.25
C VAL A 39 3.53 6.30 5.14
N ARG A 40 3.95 6.09 6.40
CA ARG A 40 3.20 5.24 7.34
C ARG A 40 1.78 5.73 7.55
N LYS A 41 1.59 7.04 7.74
CA LYS A 41 0.27 7.65 7.88
C LYS A 41 -0.58 7.44 6.63
N ALA A 42 -0.03 7.62 5.44
CA ALA A 42 -0.73 7.39 4.18
C ALA A 42 -1.13 5.92 3.99
N LEU A 43 -0.28 4.97 4.39
CA LEU A 43 -0.61 3.54 4.38
C LEU A 43 -1.77 3.22 5.33
N LEU A 44 -1.76 3.77 6.56
CA LEU A 44 -2.86 3.60 7.52
C LEU A 44 -4.17 4.24 7.05
N GLU A 45 -4.09 5.34 6.28
CA GLU A 45 -5.25 5.91 5.57
C GLU A 45 -5.77 4.96 4.50
N LEU A 46 -4.90 4.41 3.64
CA LEU A 46 -5.30 3.41 2.63
C LEU A 46 -5.94 2.17 3.25
N MET A 47 -5.37 1.63 4.33
CA MET A 47 -5.95 0.48 5.02
C MET A 47 -7.39 0.74 5.45
N ARG A 48 -7.69 1.95 5.93
CA ARG A 48 -9.05 2.36 6.31
C ARG A 48 -9.96 2.53 5.10
N ASP A 49 -9.47 3.16 4.03
CA ASP A 49 -10.24 3.37 2.81
C ASP A 49 -10.62 2.05 2.11
N TYR A 50 -9.81 1.02 2.30
CA TYR A 50 -10.01 -0.32 1.76
C TYR A 50 -10.87 -1.25 2.63
N ALA A 51 -11.13 -0.92 3.90
CA ALA A 51 -11.79 -1.83 4.84
C ALA A 51 -13.16 -2.36 4.37
N GLU A 52 -13.86 -1.62 3.50
CA GLU A 52 -15.20 -1.98 3.00
C GLU A 52 -15.22 -2.25 1.48
N ARG A 53 -14.05 -2.53 0.88
CA ARG A 53 -13.89 -2.77 -0.56
C ARG A 53 -13.57 -4.24 -0.85
N GLY A 54 -13.55 -4.60 -2.13
CA GLY A 54 -13.11 -5.93 -2.60
C GLY A 54 -11.60 -6.18 -2.52
N MET A 55 -10.84 -5.22 -1.99
CA MET A 55 -9.39 -5.29 -1.79
C MET A 55 -9.07 -4.75 -0.41
N GLU A 56 -8.00 -5.26 0.19
CA GLU A 56 -7.44 -4.80 1.47
C GLU A 56 -5.94 -4.52 1.33
N LEU A 57 -5.46 -3.50 2.05
CA LEU A 57 -4.04 -3.28 2.29
C LEU A 57 -3.67 -3.95 3.62
N VAL A 58 -2.69 -4.84 3.60
CA VAL A 58 -2.22 -5.56 4.80
C VAL A 58 -0.73 -5.37 5.03
N GLU A 59 -0.35 -5.28 6.30
CA GLU A 59 1.05 -5.34 6.73
C GLU A 59 1.40 -6.79 7.07
N VAL A 60 2.48 -7.29 6.45
CA VAL A 60 3.08 -8.60 6.69
C VAL A 60 4.52 -8.40 7.15
N ALA A 61 5.19 -9.48 7.58
CA ALA A 61 6.57 -9.41 8.07
C ALA A 61 7.55 -8.76 7.08
N SER A 62 7.32 -8.90 5.76
CA SER A 62 8.17 -8.33 4.71
C SER A 62 7.75 -6.93 4.22
N GLY A 63 6.64 -6.37 4.69
CA GLY A 63 6.17 -5.05 4.28
C GLY A 63 4.65 -4.98 4.04
N PHE A 64 4.24 -4.17 3.08
CA PHE A 64 2.83 -3.86 2.79
C PHE A 64 2.43 -4.43 1.42
N ARG A 65 1.21 -4.97 1.31
CA ARG A 65 0.67 -5.44 0.03
C ARG A 65 -0.83 -5.21 -0.10
N LEU A 66 -1.29 -5.00 -1.32
CA LEU A 66 -2.71 -5.13 -1.66
C LEU A 66 -3.05 -6.59 -1.90
N GLN A 67 -4.19 -7.04 -1.38
CA GLN A 67 -4.70 -8.38 -1.62
C GLN A 67 -6.23 -8.39 -1.60
N VAL A 68 -6.81 -9.48 -2.07
CA VAL A 68 -8.24 -9.75 -1.91
C VAL A 68 -8.50 -10.25 -0.48
N PRO A 69 -9.50 -9.71 0.23
CA PRO A 69 -9.92 -10.24 1.52
C PRO A 69 -10.22 -11.74 1.45
N ARG A 70 -9.76 -12.50 2.45
CA ARG A 70 -9.90 -13.97 2.50
C ARG A 70 -11.34 -14.46 2.30
N ILE A 71 -12.32 -13.68 2.76
CA ILE A 71 -13.73 -14.02 2.59
C ILE A 71 -14.10 -14.16 1.10
N TYR A 72 -13.47 -13.42 0.20
CA TYR A 72 -13.77 -13.46 -1.24
C TYR A 72 -12.95 -14.50 -2.01
N SER A 73 -11.99 -15.19 -1.39
CA SER A 73 -11.15 -16.21 -2.04
C SER A 73 -11.91 -17.29 -2.84
N PRO A 74 -13.15 -17.72 -2.46
CA PRO A 74 -13.90 -18.68 -3.27
C PRO A 74 -14.26 -18.21 -4.68
N TRP A 75 -14.22 -16.90 -4.95
CA TRP A 75 -14.64 -16.31 -6.23
C TRP A 75 -13.51 -15.74 -7.09
N VAL A 76 -12.29 -15.66 -6.53
CA VAL A 76 -11.13 -15.07 -7.21
C VAL A 76 -9.97 -16.04 -7.05
N SER A 77 -9.69 -16.81 -8.10
CA SER A 77 -8.66 -17.86 -8.14
C SER A 77 -7.87 -17.81 -9.43
#